data_AF-A0A853EWL5-F1
#
_entry.id   AF-A0A853EWL5-F1
#
_cell.length_a   1.000
_cell.length_b   1.000
_cell.length_c   1.000
_cell.angle_alpha   90.00
_cell.angle_beta   90.00
_cell.angle_gamma   90.00
#
_symmetry.space_group_name_H-M   'P 1'
#
loop_
_entity.id
_entity.type
_entity.pdbx_description
1 polymer ?
#
loop_
_entity_poly.entity_id
_entity_poly.type
_entity_poly.pdbx_seq_one_letter_code
_entity_poly.pdbx_strand_id
1 'polypeptide(L)'
;MTWAAGSGAAPDLHAGQTGAPLAAVAPLEGDVTVTLCPDGPLLLRGPATLLGPDGQPLPRSRNVVALCRCGGSAIKPLCDGTHKVNGFRSDDA
;
A
#
# COMPACT_ATOMS: atom_id res chain seq x y z
N MET A 1 -4.95 -51.20 18.27
CA MET A 1 -5.26 -49.79 18.54
C MET A 1 -5.31 -49.05 17.21
N THR A 2 -6.48 -48.62 16.76
CA THR A 2 -6.64 -47.88 15.49
C THR A 2 -6.90 -46.42 15.81
N TRP A 3 -6.01 -45.51 15.41
CA TRP A 3 -6.23 -44.08 15.49
C TRP A 3 -6.99 -43.66 14.21
N ALA A 4 -8.18 -43.09 14.37
CA ALA A 4 -8.90 -42.47 13.27
C ALA A 4 -8.33 -41.07 13.05
N ALA A 5 -7.77 -40.82 11.86
CA ALA A 5 -7.42 -39.49 11.40
C ALA A 5 -8.73 -38.74 11.09
N GLY A 6 -9.23 -37.96 12.04
CA GLY A 6 -10.30 -36.99 11.77
C GLY A 6 -9.73 -35.81 10.98
N SER A 7 -10.05 -35.74 9.70
CA SER A 7 -9.78 -34.58 8.85
C SER A 7 -10.55 -33.37 9.35
N GLY A 8 -9.92 -32.57 10.21
CA GLY A 8 -10.40 -31.22 10.51
C GLY A 8 -10.27 -30.36 9.27
N ALA A 9 -11.39 -29.99 8.65
CA ALA A 9 -11.41 -28.94 7.65
C ALA A 9 -10.91 -27.64 8.31
N ALA A 10 -9.85 -27.04 7.75
CA ALA A 10 -9.41 -25.72 8.13
C ALA A 10 -10.56 -24.72 7.91
N PRO A 11 -10.81 -23.77 8.84
CA PRO A 11 -11.84 -22.78 8.61
C PRO A 11 -11.49 -21.96 7.38
N ASP A 12 -12.48 -21.79 6.51
CA ASP A 12 -12.41 -20.97 5.33
C ASP A 12 -12.10 -19.51 5.73
N LEU A 13 -10.87 -19.06 5.48
CA LEU A 13 -10.40 -17.71 5.80
C LEU A 13 -10.95 -16.65 4.83
N HIS A 14 -11.88 -17.02 3.94
CA HIS A 14 -12.47 -16.14 2.92
C HIS A 14 -13.80 -15.51 3.36
N ALA A 15 -14.19 -15.64 4.64
CA ALA A 15 -15.29 -14.86 5.20
C ALA A 15 -14.91 -13.37 5.21
N GLY A 16 -15.49 -12.64 4.24
CA GLY A 16 -15.22 -11.24 3.96
C GLY A 16 -15.27 -10.37 5.21
N GLN A 17 -14.13 -9.78 5.54
CA GLN A 17 -14.06 -8.59 6.36
C GLN A 17 -14.64 -7.45 5.51
N THR A 18 -15.94 -7.22 5.61
CA THR A 18 -16.55 -5.96 5.17
C THR A 18 -15.83 -4.86 5.91
N GLY A 19 -14.89 -4.20 5.23
CA GLY A 19 -14.08 -3.13 5.81
C GLY A 19 -15.01 -2.13 6.48
N ALA A 20 -14.76 -1.86 7.77
CA ALA A 20 -15.35 -0.72 8.44
C ALA A 20 -15.16 0.51 7.53
N PRO A 21 -16.15 1.41 7.42
CA PRO A 21 -16.03 2.58 6.57
C PRO A 21 -14.72 3.30 6.95
N LEU A 22 -13.85 3.48 5.96
CA LEU A 22 -12.63 4.28 6.08
C LEU A 22 -13.04 5.54 6.85
N ALA A 23 -12.49 5.73 8.05
CA ALA A 23 -12.84 6.85 8.91
C ALA A 23 -12.91 8.12 8.04
N ALA A 24 -14.00 8.87 8.13
CA ALA A 24 -14.29 9.95 7.19
C ALA A 24 -13.14 10.97 7.17
N VAL A 25 -12.24 10.83 6.20
CA VAL A 25 -11.20 11.81 5.93
C VAL A 25 -11.93 13.05 5.42
N ALA A 26 -11.74 14.19 6.08
CA ALA A 26 -12.34 15.44 5.64
C ALA A 26 -11.97 15.72 4.16
N PRO A 27 -12.88 16.30 3.37
CA PRO A 27 -12.60 16.64 1.97
C PRO A 27 -11.35 17.49 1.85
N LEU A 28 -10.48 17.13 0.92
CA LEU A 28 -9.25 17.83 0.61
C LEU A 28 -9.48 18.62 -0.68
N GLU A 29 -9.31 19.95 -0.62
CA GLU A 29 -9.56 20.82 -1.76
C GLU A 29 -8.31 20.99 -2.63
N GLY A 30 -8.43 20.67 -3.92
CA GLY A 30 -7.36 20.82 -4.90
C GLY A 30 -7.14 19.58 -5.75
N ASP A 31 -6.28 19.71 -6.76
CA ASP A 31 -5.95 18.61 -7.66
C ASP A 31 -4.95 17.63 -7.02
N VAL A 32 -5.17 16.34 -7.27
CA VAL A 32 -4.28 15.27 -6.85
C VAL A 32 -3.70 14.61 -8.10
N THR A 33 -2.38 14.61 -8.22
CA THR A 33 -1.68 13.92 -9.31
C THR A 33 -0.87 12.75 -8.78
N VAL A 34 -0.90 11.65 -9.55
CA VAL A 34 -0.03 10.50 -9.35
C VAL A 34 0.81 10.33 -10.61
N THR A 35 2.11 10.60 -10.53
CA THR A 35 3.03 10.45 -11.66
C THR A 35 3.86 9.18 -11.51
N LEU A 36 3.89 8.35 -12.55
CA LEU A 36 4.81 7.21 -12.62
C LEU A 36 6.19 7.73 -13.03
N CYS A 37 7.19 7.57 -12.15
CA CYS A 37 8.58 7.76 -12.57
C CYS A 37 9.08 6.48 -13.26
N PRO A 38 9.71 6.57 -14.44
CA PRO A 38 10.34 5.43 -15.10
C PRO A 38 11.24 4.68 -14.12
N ASP A 39 11.05 3.36 -14.02
CA ASP A 39 11.81 2.47 -13.11
C ASP A 39 11.87 2.96 -11.66
N GLY A 40 10.86 3.74 -11.26
CA GLY A 40 10.91 4.54 -10.06
C GLY A 40 9.60 4.53 -9.26
N PRO A 41 9.50 5.41 -8.26
CA PRO A 41 8.33 5.51 -7.39
C PRO A 41 7.10 6.10 -8.12
N LEU A 42 5.96 6.02 -7.44
CA LEU A 42 4.81 6.87 -7.75
C LEU A 42 4.96 8.20 -6.99
N LEU A 43 4.93 9.32 -7.70
CA LEU A 43 4.92 10.64 -7.08
C LEU A 43 3.48 11.09 -6.88
N LEU A 44 3.03 11.04 -5.64
CA LEU A 44 1.76 11.59 -5.19
C LEU A 44 1.94 13.07 -4.84
N ARG A 45 1.28 13.96 -5.57
CA ARG A 45 1.25 15.39 -5.28
C ARG A 45 -0.18 15.85 -4.98
N GLY A 46 -0.28 16.85 -4.12
CA GLY A 46 -1.55 17.47 -3.78
C GLY A 46 -2.10 17.00 -2.43
N PRO A 47 -3.32 17.46 -2.10
CA PRO A 47 -3.90 17.28 -0.80
C PRO A 47 -4.54 15.88 -0.75
N ALA A 48 -3.75 14.91 -0.31
CA ALA A 48 -4.15 13.51 -0.18
C ALA A 48 -3.94 13.01 1.26
N THR A 49 -4.71 12.02 1.69
CA THR A 49 -4.46 11.32 2.96
C THR A 49 -4.03 9.90 2.63
N LEU A 50 -2.88 9.51 3.16
CA LEU A 50 -2.44 8.12 3.11
C LEU A 50 -2.98 7.43 4.34
N LEU A 51 -3.67 6.31 4.15
CA LEU A 51 -4.24 5.51 5.24
C LEU A 51 -3.40 4.24 5.44
N GLY A 52 -3.18 3.88 6.70
CA GLY A 52 -2.66 2.59 7.09
C GLY A 52 -3.72 1.47 6.95
N PRO A 53 -3.33 0.21 7.15
CA PRO A 53 -4.25 -0.94 7.09
C PRO A 53 -5.33 -0.89 8.18
N ASP A 54 -5.10 -0.15 9.26
CA ASP A 54 -6.03 0.13 10.34
C ASP A 54 -6.96 1.33 10.05
N GLY A 55 -6.84 1.94 8.86
CA GLY A 55 -7.57 3.13 8.46
C GLY A 55 -7.05 4.42 9.10
N GLN A 56 -5.94 4.39 9.84
CA GLN A 56 -5.37 5.59 10.44
C GLN A 56 -4.52 6.39 9.45
N PRO A 57 -4.52 7.74 9.51
CA PRO A 57 -3.67 8.56 8.66
C PRO A 57 -2.19 8.30 8.93
N LEU A 58 -1.43 8.02 7.88
CA LEU A 58 0.02 8.03 7.94
C LEU A 58 0.52 9.49 7.99
N PRO A 59 1.52 9.80 8.82
CA PRO A 59 2.07 11.15 8.91
C PRO A 59 2.67 11.59 7.57
N ARG A 60 2.25 12.76 7.09
CA ARG A 60 2.77 13.41 5.88
C ARG A 60 3.35 14.77 6.26
N SER A 61 4.64 14.97 6.02
CA SER A 61 5.32 16.25 6.28
C SER A 61 5.51 17.11 5.03
N ARG A 62 5.18 16.58 3.84
CA ARG A 62 5.42 17.23 2.54
C ARG A 62 4.27 17.03 1.58
N ASN A 63 4.06 18.01 0.68
CA ASN A 63 3.03 17.98 -0.36
C ASN A 63 3.31 16.98 -1.49
N VAL A 64 4.53 16.45 -1.55
CA VAL A 64 4.95 15.41 -2.48
C VAL A 64 5.40 14.20 -1.69
N VAL A 65 4.83 13.04 -2.00
CA VAL A 65 5.21 11.76 -1.42
C VAL A 65 5.63 10.81 -2.54
N ALA A 66 6.79 10.18 -2.38
CA ALA A 66 7.24 9.11 -3.25
C ALA A 66 6.80 7.77 -2.64
N LEU A 67 5.86 7.08 -3.29
CA LEU A 67 5.40 5.75 -2.88
C LEU A 67 6.24 4.67 -3.55
N CYS A 68 6.58 3.64 -2.78
CA CYS A 68 7.34 2.50 -3.28
C CYS A 68 6.51 1.74 -4.32
N ARG A 69 7.08 1.58 -5.51
CA ARG A 69 6.53 0.75 -6.58
C ARG A 69 7.31 -0.55 -6.77
N CYS A 70 8.60 -0.55 -6.43
CA CYS A 70 9.51 -1.66 -6.68
C CYS A 70 9.41 -2.83 -5.67
N GLY A 71 8.59 -2.71 -4.62
CA GLY A 71 8.50 -3.70 -3.54
C GLY A 71 9.73 -3.80 -2.62
N GLY A 72 10.86 -3.16 -2.96
CA GLY A 72 12.13 -3.30 -2.24
C GLY A 72 12.32 -2.41 -1.01
N SER A 73 11.52 -1.35 -0.83
CA SER A 73 11.80 -0.38 0.24
C SER A 73 11.73 -0.98 1.65
N ALA A 74 12.59 -0.54 2.55
CA ALA A 74 12.56 -0.86 3.98
C ALA A 74 11.56 0.01 4.77
N ILE A 75 11.07 1.12 4.20
CA ILE A 75 10.17 2.08 4.86
C ILE A 75 8.81 2.17 4.16
N LYS A 76 8.30 1.02 3.71
CA LYS A 76 7.00 0.95 3.03
C LYS A 76 5.90 1.66 3.84
N PRO A 77 4.96 2.35 3.17
CA PRO A 77 4.74 2.42 1.72
C PRO A 77 5.64 3.44 0.99
N LEU A 78 6.59 4.09 1.67
CA LEU A 78 7.42 5.14 1.09
C LEU A 78 8.58 4.57 0.27
N CYS A 79 9.08 5.36 -0.68
CA CYS A 79 10.29 5.05 -1.43
C CYS A 79 11.53 5.57 -0.70
N ASP A 80 12.53 4.71 -0.50
CA ASP A 80 13.87 5.03 0.05
C ASP A 80 14.99 4.99 -1.00
N GLY A 81 14.64 4.84 -2.28
CA GLY A 81 15.62 4.71 -3.36
C GLY A 81 16.05 3.27 -3.67
N THR A 82 15.54 2.25 -2.97
CA THR A 82 15.90 0.84 -3.23
C THR A 82 15.68 0.42 -4.70
N HIS A 83 14.72 1.04 -5.40
CA HIS A 83 14.49 0.82 -6.84
C HIS A 83 15.75 1.01 -7.70
N LYS A 84 16.67 1.90 -7.28
CA LYS A 84 17.91 2.18 -8.02
C LYS A 84 18.92 1.04 -7.95
N VAL A 85 18.87 0.24 -6.89
CA VAL A 85 19.86 -0.80 -6.60
C VAL A 85 19.32 -2.21 -6.80
N ASN A 86 18.00 -2.41 -6.70
CA ASN A 86 17.38 -3.73 -6.87
C ASN A 86 17.01 -4.07 -8.32
N GLY A 87 17.35 -3.20 -9.28
CA GLY A 87 17.13 -3.44 -10.71
C GLY A 87 15.66 -3.37 -11.15
N PHE A 88 14.80 -2.68 -10.38
CA PHE A 88 13.40 -2.53 -10.75
C PHE A 88 13.26 -1.92 -12.15
N ARG A 89 12.45 -2.58 -12.98
CA ARG A 89 12.01 -2.10 -14.30
C ARG A 89 10.50 -2.12 -14.34
N SER A 90 9.92 -1.11 -14.96
CA SER A 90 8.48 -1.06 -15.15
C SER A 90 8.10 -0.97 -16.62
N ASP A 91 6.98 -1.60 -16.96
CA ASP A 91 6.40 -1.59 -18.29
C ASP A 91 5.49 -0.34 -18.39
N ASP A 92 6.11 0.83 -18.43
CA ASP A 92 5.41 2.13 -18.52
C ASP A 92 5.49 2.74 -19.94
N ALA A 93 5.78 1.91 -20.94
CA ALA A 93 5.95 2.29 -22.35
C ALA A 93 4.66 2.12 -23.15
#